data_AF-A0A7S2XNT6-F1
#
_entry.id   AF-A0A7S2XNT6-F1
#
_cell.length_a   1.000
_cell.length_b   1.000
_cell.length_c   1.000
_cell.angle_alpha   90.00
_cell.angle_beta   90.00
_cell.angle_gamma   90.00
#
_symmetry.space_group_name_H-M   'P 1'
#
loop_
_entity.id
_entity.type
_entity.pdbx_description
1 polymer ?
#
loop_
_entity_poly.entity_id
_entity_poly.type
_entity_poly.pdbx_seq_one_letter_code
_entity_poly.pdbx_strand_id
1 'polypeptide(L)'
;GAGTCRIIVGLSVFDFAVPLHPGPRGHWEAFSRASSYVDGIFSYFRAEVIVEGEYDKDKNYCICYFPHSLFAIGFPLIADYLDRKHGMLLLFTVADVIFQVPIIRRIMTWWGSTSVAEKRLKKNLTLPFPYNAIMLQPDGIAGMFYGLKHEQIVLGKRRGFCRLALQ
;
A
#
# COMPACT_ATOMS: atom_id res chain seq x y z
N GLY A 1 -10.54 -32.27 -3.91
CA GLY A 1 -9.82 -33.51 -4.26
C GLY A 1 -8.37 -33.43 -3.80
N ALA A 2 -7.77 -34.53 -3.37
CA ALA A 2 -6.43 -34.56 -2.77
C ALA A 2 -5.31 -33.96 -3.66
N GLY A 3 -5.45 -34.02 -4.99
CA GLY A 3 -4.52 -33.40 -5.94
C GLY A 3 -4.49 -31.87 -5.83
N THR A 4 -5.65 -31.22 -5.74
CA THR A 4 -5.76 -29.76 -5.59
C THR A 4 -5.08 -29.26 -4.31
N CYS A 5 -5.25 -29.98 -3.19
CA CYS A 5 -4.59 -29.63 -1.93
C CYS A 5 -3.07 -29.72 -2.03
N ARG A 6 -2.54 -30.76 -2.70
CA ARG A 6 -1.09 -30.91 -2.90
C ARG A 6 -0.51 -29.80 -3.77
N ILE A 7 -1.23 -29.36 -4.79
CA ILE A 7 -0.80 -28.23 -5.64
C ILE A 7 -0.76 -26.93 -4.83
N ILE A 8 -1.82 -26.63 -4.05
CA ILE A 8 -1.88 -25.42 -3.22
C ILE A 8 -0.73 -25.41 -2.19
N VAL A 9 -0.51 -26.55 -1.52
CA VAL A 9 0.60 -26.69 -0.55
C VAL A 9 1.95 -26.53 -1.26
N GLY A 10 2.15 -27.18 -2.41
CA GLY A 10 3.38 -27.07 -3.20
C GLY A 10 3.67 -25.63 -3.64
N LEU A 11 2.67 -24.93 -4.16
CA LEU A 11 2.77 -23.51 -4.54
C LEU A 11 3.06 -22.62 -3.33
N SER A 12 2.46 -22.91 -2.18
CA SER A 12 2.71 -22.16 -0.94
C SER A 12 4.15 -22.36 -0.48
N VAL A 13 4.65 -23.59 -0.44
CA VAL A 13 6.04 -23.90 -0.07
C VAL A 13 7.02 -23.24 -1.03
N PHE A 14 6.77 -23.34 -2.34
CA PHE A 14 7.58 -22.67 -3.36
C PHE A 14 7.58 -21.16 -3.17
N ASP A 15 6.41 -20.56 -2.94
CA ASP A 15 6.31 -19.13 -2.67
C ASP A 15 7.15 -18.73 -1.45
N PHE A 16 7.09 -19.47 -0.35
CA PHE A 16 7.90 -19.18 0.84
C PHE A 16 9.40 -19.41 0.63
N ALA A 17 9.79 -20.35 -0.22
CA ALA A 17 11.20 -20.61 -0.55
C ALA A 17 11.84 -19.44 -1.32
N VAL A 18 11.07 -18.69 -2.11
CA VAL A 18 11.56 -17.52 -2.83
C VAL A 18 11.57 -16.30 -1.90
N PRO A 19 12.73 -15.64 -1.69
CA PRO A 19 12.83 -14.47 -0.83
C PRO A 19 11.83 -13.36 -1.20
N LEU A 20 11.37 -12.65 -0.17
CA LEU A 20 10.49 -11.51 -0.31
C LEU A 20 11.23 -10.23 0.10
N HIS A 21 11.07 -9.17 -0.68
CA HIS A 21 11.72 -7.89 -0.43
C HIS A 21 10.71 -6.73 -0.37
N PRO A 22 9.86 -6.64 0.68
CA PRO A 22 8.88 -5.56 0.79
C PRO A 22 9.51 -4.17 0.69
N GLY A 23 8.79 -3.23 0.05
CA GLY A 23 9.27 -1.91 -0.32
C GLY A 23 9.88 -1.85 -1.74
N PRO A 24 10.75 -0.87 -2.02
CA PRO A 24 11.20 -0.56 -3.39
C PRO A 24 11.81 -1.74 -4.15
N ARG A 25 12.58 -2.59 -3.47
CA ARG A 25 13.29 -3.72 -4.10
C ARG A 25 12.34 -4.83 -4.57
N GLY A 26 11.16 -4.92 -3.97
CA GLY A 26 10.16 -5.92 -4.33
C GLY A 26 9.08 -5.39 -5.26
N HIS A 27 9.00 -4.07 -5.44
CA HIS A 27 8.09 -3.46 -6.39
C HIS A 27 8.46 -3.91 -7.80
N TRP A 28 7.46 -4.40 -8.55
CA TRP A 28 7.64 -4.87 -9.91
C TRP A 28 6.70 -4.11 -10.84
N GLU A 29 7.20 -3.01 -11.39
CA GLU A 29 6.42 -2.10 -12.22
C GLU A 29 5.73 -2.80 -13.41
N ALA A 30 6.43 -3.73 -14.08
CA ALA A 30 5.84 -4.44 -15.21
C ALA A 30 4.63 -5.30 -14.78
N PHE A 31 4.69 -5.92 -13.60
CA PHE A 31 3.53 -6.63 -13.04
C PHE A 31 2.42 -5.66 -12.63
N SER A 32 2.76 -4.53 -11.98
CA SER A 32 1.78 -3.51 -11.61
C SER A 32 1.02 -3.00 -12.84
N ARG A 33 1.71 -2.67 -13.94
CA ARG A 33 1.10 -2.26 -15.21
C ARG A 33 0.32 -3.39 -15.87
N ALA A 34 0.89 -4.59 -15.96
CA ALA A 34 0.21 -5.75 -16.59
C ALA A 34 -1.06 -6.18 -15.85
N SER A 35 -1.07 -6.06 -14.52
CA SER A 35 -2.25 -6.41 -13.71
C SER A 35 -3.46 -5.51 -14.00
N SER A 36 -3.25 -4.34 -14.62
CA SER A 36 -4.29 -3.33 -14.90
C SER A 36 -5.18 -3.04 -13.69
N TYR A 37 -4.64 -3.22 -12.48
CA TYR A 37 -5.42 -3.17 -11.24
C TYR A 37 -6.05 -1.79 -11.04
N VAL A 38 -5.30 -0.74 -11.36
CA VAL A 38 -5.75 0.66 -11.35
C VAL A 38 -6.92 0.87 -12.33
N ASP A 39 -6.78 0.44 -13.58
CA ASP A 39 -7.82 0.59 -14.60
C ASP A 39 -9.09 -0.20 -14.23
N GLY A 40 -8.92 -1.40 -13.66
CA GLY A 40 -10.02 -2.21 -13.14
C GLY A 40 -10.78 -1.50 -12.02
N ILE A 41 -10.06 -0.89 -11.07
CA ILE A 41 -10.66 -0.08 -9.99
C ILE A 41 -11.44 1.10 -10.58
N PHE A 42 -10.85 1.86 -11.51
CA PHE A 42 -11.50 3.03 -12.13
C PHE A 42 -12.73 2.67 -12.98
N SER A 43 -12.71 1.50 -13.63
CA SER A 43 -13.86 1.04 -14.43
C SER A 43 -15.08 0.72 -13.56
N TYR A 44 -14.86 0.28 -12.33
CA TYR A 44 -15.92 -0.12 -11.40
C TYR A 44 -16.35 1.05 -10.49
N PHE A 45 -15.38 1.69 -9.85
CA PHE A 45 -15.59 2.83 -8.98
C PHE A 45 -15.40 4.10 -9.81
N ARG A 46 -16.49 4.83 -10.08
CA ARG A 46 -16.45 6.18 -10.68
C ARG A 46 -15.84 7.16 -9.68
N ALA A 47 -14.52 7.09 -9.51
CA ALA A 47 -13.76 7.85 -8.55
C ALA A 47 -12.93 8.93 -9.25
N GLU A 48 -12.78 10.07 -8.58
CA GLU A 48 -11.95 11.20 -9.02
C GLU A 48 -11.00 11.57 -7.88
N VAL A 49 -9.76 11.94 -8.24
CA VAL A 49 -8.76 12.42 -7.29
C VAL A 49 -8.71 13.94 -7.36
N ILE A 50 -9.20 14.59 -6.31
CA ILE A 50 -9.10 16.04 -6.11
C ILE A 50 -7.87 16.29 -5.23
N VAL A 51 -6.95 17.11 -5.72
CA VAL A 51 -5.71 17.42 -5.01
C VAL A 51 -5.64 18.91 -4.71
N GLU A 52 -5.42 19.21 -3.44
CA GLU A 52 -5.12 20.56 -2.97
C GLU A 52 -3.61 20.66 -2.72
N GLY A 53 -2.95 21.58 -3.44
CA GLY A 53 -1.50 21.80 -3.37
C GLY A 53 -0.69 21.04 -4.43
N GLU A 54 0.64 21.05 -4.27
CA GLU A 54 1.58 20.50 -5.25
C GLU A 54 2.55 19.48 -4.62
N TYR A 55 2.89 18.45 -5.41
CA TYR A 55 3.93 17.48 -5.08
C TYR A 55 5.22 17.80 -5.82
N ASP A 56 6.34 17.70 -5.09
CA ASP A 56 7.68 18.06 -5.51
C ASP A 56 8.59 16.83 -5.38
N LYS A 57 9.33 16.51 -6.45
CA LYS A 57 10.22 15.36 -6.52
C LYS A 57 11.35 15.40 -5.48
N ASP A 58 11.70 16.59 -4.99
CA ASP A 58 12.78 16.79 -4.04
C ASP A 58 12.33 16.68 -2.57
N LYS A 59 11.05 16.37 -2.33
CA LYS A 59 10.47 16.24 -0.98
C LYS A 59 10.02 14.81 -0.69
N ASN A 60 10.02 14.44 0.59
CA ASN A 60 9.48 13.18 1.08
C ASN A 60 8.06 13.35 1.61
N TYR A 61 7.19 12.39 1.32
CA TYR A 61 5.76 12.46 1.65
C TYR A 61 5.30 11.26 2.47
N CYS A 62 4.62 11.55 3.58
CA CYS A 62 3.83 10.60 4.35
C CYS A 62 2.34 10.88 4.10
N ILE A 63 1.73 10.14 3.18
CA ILE A 63 0.34 10.32 2.77
C ILE A 63 -0.55 9.51 3.71
N CYS A 64 -1.42 10.18 4.46
CA CYS A 64 -2.37 9.51 5.34
C CYS A 64 -3.69 9.26 4.60
N TYR A 65 -4.12 8.00 4.53
CA TYR A 65 -5.38 7.62 3.90
C TYR A 65 -6.38 7.14 4.95
N PHE A 66 -7.55 7.79 5.02
CA PHE A 66 -8.66 7.45 5.90
C PHE A 66 -9.97 8.07 5.37
N PRO A 67 -11.14 7.49 5.70
CA PRO A 67 -11.31 6.12 6.20
C PRO A 67 -10.92 5.10 5.10
N HIS A 68 -10.52 3.89 5.49
CA HIS A 68 -10.25 2.82 4.52
C HIS A 68 -11.12 1.60 4.79
N SER A 69 -11.50 0.91 3.71
CA SER A 69 -12.12 -0.41 3.77
C SER A 69 -11.06 -1.52 3.65
N LEU A 70 -11.46 -2.80 3.73
CA LEU A 70 -10.57 -3.95 3.50
C LEU A 70 -9.76 -3.82 2.21
N PHE A 71 -10.42 -3.33 1.15
CA PHE A 71 -9.77 -2.98 -0.10
C PHE A 71 -9.62 -1.46 -0.11
N ALA A 72 -8.43 -0.98 0.24
CA ALA A 72 -8.09 0.43 0.30
C ALA A 72 -8.05 1.05 -1.12
N ILE A 73 -9.22 1.30 -1.72
CA ILE A 73 -9.37 1.84 -3.08
C ILE A 73 -8.65 3.18 -3.26
N GLY A 74 -8.47 3.97 -2.20
CA GLY A 74 -7.65 5.19 -2.27
C GLY A 74 -6.20 4.95 -2.71
N PHE A 75 -5.63 3.77 -2.46
CA PHE A 75 -4.25 3.46 -2.87
C PHE A 75 -4.05 3.52 -4.39
N PRO A 76 -4.74 2.72 -5.23
CA PRO A 76 -4.55 2.76 -6.68
C PRO A 76 -4.86 4.14 -7.27
N LEU A 77 -5.84 4.87 -6.73
CA LEU A 77 -6.18 6.22 -7.19
C LEU A 77 -5.03 7.20 -6.99
N ILE A 78 -4.46 7.24 -5.78
CA ILE A 78 -3.37 8.16 -5.44
C ILE A 78 -2.07 7.71 -6.10
N ALA A 79 -1.82 6.40 -6.21
CA ALA A 79 -0.66 5.86 -6.90
C ALA A 79 -0.63 6.27 -8.38
N ASP A 80 -1.77 6.15 -9.09
CA ASP A 80 -1.88 6.55 -10.50
C ASP A 80 -1.69 8.06 -10.67
N TYR A 81 -2.31 8.87 -9.79
CA TYR A 81 -2.12 10.32 -9.79
C TYR A 81 -0.63 10.69 -9.64
N LEU A 82 0.05 10.13 -8.64
CA LEU A 82 1.45 10.44 -8.35
C LEU A 82 2.40 9.98 -9.46
N ASP A 83 2.19 8.80 -10.04
CA ASP A 83 3.00 8.28 -11.15
C ASP A 83 2.80 9.16 -12.40
N ARG A 84 1.56 9.38 -12.83
CA ARG A 84 1.28 10.12 -14.07
C ARG A 84 1.64 11.60 -14.00
N LYS A 85 1.38 12.27 -12.87
CA LYS A 85 1.60 13.71 -12.72
C LYS A 85 3.04 14.04 -12.29
N HIS A 86 3.63 13.21 -11.43
CA HIS A 86 4.89 13.52 -10.77
C HIS A 86 5.96 12.45 -10.95
N GLY A 87 5.69 11.31 -11.61
CA GLY A 87 6.64 10.20 -11.76
C GLY A 87 7.02 9.54 -10.42
N MET A 88 6.23 9.75 -9.37
CA MET A 88 6.48 9.21 -8.04
C MET A 88 5.81 7.84 -7.90
N LEU A 89 6.58 6.84 -7.48
CA LEU A 89 6.10 5.49 -7.20
C LEU A 89 5.71 5.37 -5.73
N LEU A 90 4.41 5.31 -5.48
CA LEU A 90 3.85 5.23 -4.15
C LEU A 90 4.11 3.85 -3.51
N LEU A 91 4.78 3.84 -2.36
CA LEU A 91 4.77 2.68 -1.48
C LEU A 91 3.54 2.73 -0.57
N PHE A 92 2.90 1.60 -0.31
CA PHE A 92 1.79 1.53 0.65
C PHE A 92 2.08 0.58 1.79
N THR A 93 1.63 0.93 2.99
CA THR A 93 1.79 0.05 4.14
C THR A 93 0.71 -1.02 4.20
N VAL A 94 1.12 -2.22 4.62
CA VAL A 94 0.21 -3.31 4.98
C VAL A 94 0.57 -3.85 6.36
N ALA A 95 -0.39 -4.53 6.99
CA ALA A 95 -0.14 -5.27 8.23
C ALA A 95 0.81 -6.46 7.96
N ASP A 96 1.70 -6.76 8.91
CA ASP A 96 2.73 -7.78 8.75
C ASP A 96 2.17 -9.18 8.49
N VAL A 97 0.94 -9.45 8.93
CA VAL A 97 0.22 -10.71 8.67
C VAL A 97 0.05 -10.97 7.17
N ILE A 98 -0.05 -9.94 6.33
CA ILE A 98 -0.14 -10.08 4.88
C ILE A 98 1.10 -10.79 4.31
N PHE A 99 2.27 -10.59 4.92
CA PHE A 99 3.50 -11.24 4.50
C PHE A 99 3.60 -12.71 4.93
N GLN A 100 2.62 -13.20 5.71
CA GLN A 100 2.49 -14.60 6.12
C GLN A 100 1.47 -15.38 5.28
N VAL A 101 0.77 -14.72 4.34
CA VAL A 101 -0.20 -15.38 3.47
C VAL A 101 0.48 -15.75 2.15
N PRO A 102 0.57 -17.05 1.80
CA PRO A 102 1.25 -17.49 0.59
C PRO A 102 0.60 -16.87 -0.65
N ILE A 103 1.43 -16.57 -1.66
CA ILE A 103 1.05 -15.94 -2.94
C ILE A 103 0.62 -14.47 -2.77
N ILE A 104 -0.31 -14.18 -1.86
CA ILE A 104 -0.78 -12.81 -1.57
C ILE A 104 0.38 -11.92 -1.14
N ARG A 105 1.28 -12.40 -0.27
CA ARG A 105 2.48 -11.66 0.14
C ARG A 105 3.32 -11.16 -1.05
N ARG A 106 3.38 -11.95 -2.12
CA ARG A 106 4.19 -11.68 -3.31
C ARG A 106 3.49 -10.69 -4.22
N ILE A 107 2.20 -10.88 -4.48
CA ILE A 107 1.38 -9.93 -5.24
C ILE A 107 1.42 -8.55 -4.59
N MET A 108 1.21 -8.48 -3.27
CA MET A 108 1.28 -7.21 -2.52
C MET A 108 2.67 -6.59 -2.61
N THR A 109 3.73 -7.38 -2.52
CA THR A 109 5.11 -6.88 -2.65
C THR A 109 5.38 -6.34 -4.05
N TRP A 110 4.92 -7.03 -5.09
CA TRP A 110 5.04 -6.59 -6.49
C TRP A 110 4.28 -5.30 -6.76
N TRP A 111 3.17 -5.04 -6.08
CA TRP A 111 2.47 -3.75 -6.11
C TRP A 111 3.14 -2.64 -5.29
N GLY A 112 4.24 -2.91 -4.58
CA GLY A 112 4.97 -1.90 -3.81
C GLY A 112 4.58 -1.83 -2.33
N SER A 113 3.99 -2.89 -1.77
CA SER A 113 3.66 -2.93 -0.34
C SER A 113 4.92 -2.95 0.54
N THR A 114 4.80 -2.37 1.73
CA THR A 114 5.81 -2.42 2.78
C THR A 114 5.17 -2.63 4.15
N SER A 115 5.97 -3.03 5.13
CA SER A 115 5.50 -3.23 6.51
C SER A 115 5.19 -1.90 7.18
N VAL A 116 4.09 -1.87 7.93
CA VAL A 116 3.70 -0.74 8.78
C VAL A 116 4.58 -0.58 10.03
N ALA A 117 5.54 -1.48 10.28
CA ALA A 117 6.44 -1.38 11.42
C ALA A 117 7.24 -0.07 11.39
N GLU A 118 7.38 0.57 12.56
CA GLU A 118 8.02 1.90 12.70
C GLU A 118 9.41 1.97 12.03
N LYS A 119 10.24 0.94 12.22
CA LYS A 119 11.58 0.87 11.62
C LYS A 119 11.53 0.90 10.09
N ARG A 120 10.52 0.26 9.49
CA ARG A 120 10.35 0.21 8.03
C ARG A 120 9.79 1.52 7.51
N LEU A 121 8.80 2.09 8.19
CA LEU A 121 8.27 3.41 7.91
C LEU A 121 9.36 4.49 7.89
N LYS A 122 10.16 4.59 8.95
CA LYS A 122 11.29 5.53 9.04
C LYS A 122 12.27 5.36 7.89
N LYS A 123 12.65 4.12 7.57
CA LYS A 123 13.54 3.83 6.45
C LYS A 123 12.94 4.24 5.10
N ASN A 124 11.64 4.03 4.92
CA ASN A 124 11.00 4.33 3.65
C ASN A 124 10.78 5.84 3.45
N LEU A 125 10.57 6.59 4.53
CA LEU A 125 10.44 8.05 4.47
C LEU A 125 11.73 8.76 4.06
N THR A 126 12.88 8.11 4.18
CA THR A 126 14.18 8.65 3.72
C THR A 126 14.54 8.22 2.30
N LEU A 127 13.63 7.54 1.58
CA LEU A 127 13.93 7.08 0.22
C LEU A 127 13.91 8.26 -0.76
N PRO A 128 14.86 8.31 -1.71
CA PRO A 128 14.82 9.32 -2.75
C PRO A 128 13.74 9.02 -3.78
N PHE A 129 13.49 9.99 -4.65
CA PHE A 129 12.72 9.80 -5.88
C PHE A 129 13.23 8.55 -6.65
N PRO A 130 12.34 7.70 -7.20
CA PRO A 130 10.89 7.87 -7.29
C PRO A 130 10.09 7.32 -6.09
N TYR A 131 10.72 6.72 -5.08
CA TYR A 131 10.03 6.08 -3.94
C TYR A 131 9.90 6.99 -2.71
N ASN A 132 9.91 8.30 -2.93
CA ASN A 132 9.87 9.33 -1.88
C ASN A 132 8.47 9.56 -1.28
N ALA A 133 7.45 8.83 -1.73
CA ALA A 133 6.10 8.87 -1.19
C ALA A 133 5.70 7.53 -0.56
N ILE A 134 5.20 7.57 0.67
CA ILE A 134 4.63 6.41 1.36
C ILE A 134 3.22 6.72 1.86
N MET A 135 2.29 5.79 1.65
CA MET A 135 0.94 5.85 2.16
C MET A 135 0.79 5.02 3.43
N LEU A 136 0.18 5.61 4.45
CA LEU A 136 -0.12 5.03 5.74
C LEU A 136 -1.63 5.16 6.07
N GLN A 137 -2.20 4.14 6.68
CA GLN A 137 -3.56 4.17 7.22
C GLN A 137 -3.50 4.39 8.75
N PRO A 138 -3.74 5.62 9.25
CA PRO A 138 -3.52 5.96 10.67
C PRO A 138 -4.52 5.27 11.61
N ASP A 139 -5.70 4.95 11.11
CA ASP A 139 -6.77 4.18 11.76
C ASP A 139 -6.43 2.68 11.89
N GLY A 140 -5.49 2.16 11.09
CA GLY A 140 -5.05 0.76 11.06
C GLY A 140 -6.19 -0.23 10.84
N ILE A 141 -6.02 -1.53 11.13
CA ILE A 141 -7.04 -2.57 10.83
C ILE A 141 -8.44 -2.23 11.40
N ALA A 142 -8.51 -1.55 12.55
CA ALA A 142 -9.78 -1.14 13.14
C ALA A 142 -10.55 -0.13 12.26
N GLY A 143 -9.83 0.69 11.49
CA GLY A 143 -10.35 1.62 10.49
C GLY A 143 -11.38 1.03 9.55
N MET A 144 -11.14 -0.21 9.14
CA MET A 144 -11.98 -0.98 8.22
C MET A 144 -13.41 -1.25 8.74
N PHE A 145 -13.63 -1.11 10.05
CA PHE A 145 -14.93 -1.36 10.69
C PHE A 145 -15.66 -0.08 11.11
N TYR A 146 -15.03 1.08 10.94
CA TYR A 146 -15.67 2.38 11.19
C TYR A 146 -16.33 2.90 9.91
N GLY A 147 -17.10 3.98 9.99
CA GLY A 147 -17.61 4.63 8.78
C GLY A 147 -18.90 4.05 8.17
N LEU A 148 -19.45 2.96 8.72
CA LEU A 148 -20.57 2.23 8.08
C LEU A 148 -21.90 3.01 7.98
N LYS A 149 -22.12 3.99 8.86
CA LYS A 149 -23.33 4.85 8.85
C LYS A 149 -23.00 6.32 8.60
N HIS A 150 -21.88 6.79 9.14
CA HIS A 150 -21.36 8.14 8.97
C HIS A 150 -19.84 8.04 8.89
N GLU A 151 -19.23 8.89 8.07
CA GLU A 151 -17.77 8.99 7.98
C GLU A 151 -17.18 9.29 9.37
N GLN A 152 -16.22 8.48 9.80
CA GLN A 152 -15.64 8.56 11.14
C GLN A 152 -14.12 8.56 11.03
N ILE A 153 -13.51 9.60 11.58
CA ILE A 153 -12.08 9.80 11.59
C ILE A 153 -11.54 9.48 13.00
N VAL A 154 -10.77 8.39 13.13
CA VAL A 154 -10.26 7.93 14.44
C VAL A 154 -8.81 8.38 14.65
N LEU A 155 -8.63 9.66 14.98
CA LEU A 155 -7.31 10.27 15.23
C LEU A 155 -6.97 10.47 16.71
N GLY A 156 -7.98 10.54 17.59
CA GLY A 156 -7.81 10.95 18.99
C GLY A 156 -6.82 10.10 19.80
N LYS A 157 -6.71 8.80 19.49
CA LYS A 157 -5.81 7.85 20.18
C LYS A 157 -4.58 7.42 19.35
N ARG A 158 -4.41 7.94 18.13
CA ARG A 158 -3.42 7.43 17.15
C ARG A 158 -2.64 8.55 16.48
N ARG A 159 -1.79 9.25 17.26
CA ARG A 159 -0.98 10.39 16.81
C ARG A 159 0.46 10.04 16.43
N GLY A 160 0.82 8.75 16.45
CA GLY A 160 2.18 8.29 16.15
C GLY A 160 2.68 8.70 14.76
N PHE A 161 1.79 8.77 13.77
CA PHE A 161 2.12 9.22 12.42
C PHE A 161 2.51 10.71 12.36
N CYS A 162 1.91 11.58 13.18
CA CYS A 162 2.30 12.99 13.25
C CYS A 162 3.75 13.11 13.75
N ARG A 163 4.13 12.31 14.75
CA ARG A 163 5.51 12.28 15.24
C ARG A 163 6.47 11.76 14.17
N LEU A 164 6.04 10.77 13.39
CA LEU A 164 6.82 10.23 12.29
C LEU A 164 7.05 11.27 11.18
N ALA A 165 6.06 12.11 10.88
CA ALA A 165 6.18 13.16 9.86
C ALA A 165 7.05 14.36 10.27
N LEU A 166 7.33 14.53 11.57
CA LEU A 166 8.17 15.61 12.11
C LEU A 166 9.65 15.22 12.28
N GLN A 167 10.00 13.96 12.00
CA GLN A 167 11.34 13.41 12.15
C GLN A 167 12.07 13.40 10.81
#